data_AF-A0A7C2WJK1-F1
#
_entry.id   AF-A0A7C2WJK1-F1
#
_cell.length_a   1.000
_cell.length_b   1.000
_cell.length_c   1.000
_cell.angle_alpha   90.00
_cell.angle_beta   90.00
_cell.angle_gamma   90.00
#
_symmetry.space_group_name_H-M   'P 1'
#
loop_
_entity.id
_entity.type
_entity.pdbx_description
1 polymer ?
#
loop_
_entity_poly.entity_id
_entity_poly.type
_entity_poly.pdbx_seq_one_letter_code
_entity_poly.pdbx_strand_id
1 'polypeptide(L)'
;MSQLTNDNPFGILFFRFSNLKPLNYEEYFSCLNLIRPLLGSPDFKVSTPGYYLNYNDYSVRLTCFTNNERKTKGTIDNFLKENVYIALFKSKQPKVGNIAEGYGGDNSRFRRFLSAYTQIGLDLLNYDNLYSRRLVAEYRLTYSTQKISCKPLFEPAFTKHSKFFNQLDTQSVEQIWKDLNFWHPIPKEPKCVADWAHFLVNMLLPGDYIHASKFKELFTNPNPRPPIIDSQKEQMLRLFNIDMPNNWSPNN
;
A
#
# COMPACT_ATOMS: atom_id res chain seq x y z
N MET A 1 19.74 -1.46 -0.25
CA MET A 1 18.60 -0.60 0.17
C MET A 1 19.10 0.73 0.73
N SER A 2 18.28 1.79 0.73
CA SER A 2 18.62 3.12 1.26
C SER A 2 18.95 3.11 2.77
N GLN A 3 19.70 4.12 3.24
CA GLN A 3 20.01 4.36 4.66
C GLN A 3 18.79 4.87 5.44
N LEU A 4 17.67 4.13 5.42
CA LEU A 4 16.52 4.39 6.27
C LEU A 4 16.85 3.98 7.71
N THR A 5 16.98 4.96 8.59
CA THR A 5 17.24 4.78 10.02
C THR A 5 16.00 5.10 10.86
N ASN A 6 16.08 4.78 12.15
CA ASN A 6 15.05 5.13 13.13
C ASN A 6 14.90 6.64 13.33
N ASP A 7 16.00 7.37 13.08
CA ASP A 7 16.10 8.80 13.36
C ASP A 7 15.58 9.67 12.22
N ASN A 8 15.35 9.10 11.03
CA ASN A 8 14.73 9.86 9.95
C ASN A 8 13.34 10.36 10.40
N PRO A 9 13.10 11.68 10.43
CA PRO A 9 11.76 12.20 10.66
C PRO A 9 10.81 11.71 9.57
N PHE A 10 9.53 11.52 9.90
CA PHE A 10 8.51 11.18 8.92
C PHE A 10 7.40 12.22 8.87
N GLY A 11 7.17 12.78 7.68
CA GLY A 11 6.06 13.68 7.37
C GLY A 11 4.91 12.94 6.69
N ILE A 12 3.70 13.47 6.79
CA ILE A 12 2.51 12.87 6.14
C ILE A 12 1.82 13.94 5.31
N LEU A 13 1.50 13.61 4.07
CA LEU A 13 0.89 14.49 3.08
C LEU A 13 -0.37 13.81 2.54
N PHE A 14 -1.45 14.57 2.37
CA PHE A 14 -2.70 14.09 1.80
C PHE A 14 -2.99 14.88 0.53
N PHE A 15 -2.85 14.21 -0.61
CA PHE A 15 -3.09 14.80 -1.93
C PHE A 15 -4.51 14.51 -2.41
N ARG A 16 -5.11 15.53 -3.02
CA ARG A 16 -6.38 15.47 -3.75
C ARG A 16 -6.26 16.25 -5.04
N PHE A 17 -7.30 16.20 -5.88
CA PHE A 17 -7.44 17.19 -6.95
C PHE A 17 -7.53 18.61 -6.37
N SER A 18 -7.20 19.62 -7.18
CA SER A 18 -7.14 21.02 -6.76
C SER A 18 -8.48 21.59 -6.25
N ASN A 19 -9.60 20.96 -6.60
CA ASN A 19 -10.92 21.27 -6.04
C ASN A 19 -11.12 20.76 -4.59
N LEU A 20 -10.14 20.06 -4.03
CA LEU A 20 -10.08 19.50 -2.68
C LEU A 20 -11.21 18.52 -2.33
N LYS A 21 -11.98 18.05 -3.32
CA LYS A 21 -13.05 17.08 -3.09
C LYS A 21 -12.49 15.73 -2.67
N PRO A 22 -13.14 15.03 -1.72
CA PRO A 22 -12.82 13.64 -1.38
C PRO A 22 -12.73 12.78 -2.64
N LEU A 23 -11.68 11.96 -2.75
CA LEU A 23 -11.50 11.06 -3.88
C LEU A 23 -12.37 9.83 -3.71
N ASN A 24 -13.05 9.41 -4.78
CA ASN A 24 -13.52 8.04 -4.94
C ASN A 24 -12.36 7.11 -5.38
N TYR A 25 -12.67 5.84 -5.63
CA TYR A 25 -11.67 4.82 -5.96
C TYR A 25 -10.96 5.05 -7.31
N GLU A 26 -11.67 5.49 -8.36
CA GLU A 26 -11.08 5.79 -9.67
C GLU A 26 -10.27 7.08 -9.63
N GLU A 27 -10.78 8.06 -8.89
CA GLU A 27 -10.15 9.34 -8.63
C GLU A 27 -8.86 9.18 -7.83
N TYR A 28 -8.76 8.19 -6.93
CA TYR A 28 -7.52 7.85 -6.23
C TYR A 28 -6.40 7.51 -7.21
N PHE A 29 -6.63 6.60 -8.16
CA PHE A 29 -5.59 6.20 -9.11
C PHE A 29 -5.24 7.33 -10.08
N SER A 30 -6.23 8.11 -10.48
CA SER A 30 -6.02 9.30 -11.31
C SER A 30 -5.17 10.35 -10.57
N CYS A 31 -5.45 10.59 -9.29
CA CYS A 31 -4.64 11.48 -8.45
C CYS A 31 -3.24 10.90 -8.19
N LEU A 32 -3.13 9.60 -7.95
CA LEU A 32 -1.84 8.91 -7.78
C LEU A 32 -0.97 9.05 -9.03
N ASN A 33 -1.54 8.93 -10.22
CA ASN A 33 -0.83 9.13 -11.48
C ASN A 33 -0.23 10.53 -11.59
N LEU A 34 -0.95 11.56 -11.11
CA LEU A 34 -0.44 12.93 -11.07
C LEU A 34 0.71 13.11 -10.08
N ILE A 35 0.78 12.29 -9.02
CA ILE A 35 1.83 12.35 -7.98
C ILE A 35 3.08 11.56 -8.37
N ARG A 36 2.98 10.54 -9.23
CA ARG A 36 4.11 9.68 -9.64
C ARG A 36 5.36 10.44 -10.11
N PRO A 37 5.29 11.55 -10.88
CA PRO A 37 6.47 12.32 -11.26
C PRO A 37 7.30 12.81 -10.06
N LEU A 38 6.65 13.23 -8.96
CA LEU A 38 7.34 13.60 -7.72
C LEU A 38 8.13 12.42 -7.14
N LEU A 39 7.51 11.23 -7.09
CA LEU A 39 8.11 10.02 -6.54
C LEU A 39 9.29 9.52 -7.39
N GLY A 40 9.27 9.81 -8.69
CA GLY A 40 10.33 9.52 -9.65
C GLY A 40 11.51 10.49 -9.59
N SER A 41 11.28 11.73 -9.12
CA SER A 41 12.26 12.83 -9.17
C SER A 41 13.56 12.51 -8.41
N PRO A 42 14.74 12.77 -9.03
CA PRO A 42 16.03 12.63 -8.34
C PRO A 42 16.12 13.48 -7.08
N ASP A 43 15.62 14.72 -7.12
CA ASP A 43 15.69 15.63 -5.98
C ASP A 43 14.89 15.12 -4.79
N PHE A 44 13.70 14.57 -5.05
CA PHE A 44 12.86 13.98 -4.03
C PHE A 44 13.54 12.75 -3.41
N LYS A 45 14.11 11.86 -4.23
CA LYS A 45 14.80 10.65 -3.76
C LYS A 45 16.04 10.94 -2.93
N VAL A 46 16.75 12.03 -3.21
CA VAL A 46 17.93 12.45 -2.43
C VAL A 46 17.55 12.88 -1.02
N SER A 47 16.45 13.63 -0.85
CA SER A 47 16.03 14.12 0.45
C SER A 47 15.06 13.19 1.20
N THR A 48 14.45 12.25 0.48
CA THR A 48 13.46 11.29 0.95
C THR A 48 13.94 9.86 0.67
N PRO A 49 14.83 9.29 1.51
CA PRO A 49 15.38 7.95 1.32
C PRO A 49 14.35 6.81 1.32
N GLY A 50 13.11 7.08 1.75
CA GLY A 50 12.00 6.16 1.57
C GLY A 50 10.66 6.86 1.77
N TYR A 51 9.61 6.22 1.27
CA TYR A 51 8.25 6.70 1.42
C TYR A 51 7.29 5.53 1.32
N TYR A 52 6.05 5.71 1.77
CA TYR A 52 4.99 4.77 1.44
C TYR A 52 3.68 5.46 1.14
N LEU A 53 2.85 4.79 0.36
CA LEU A 53 1.56 5.27 -0.10
C LEU A 53 0.41 4.47 0.52
N ASN A 54 -0.69 5.14 0.82
CA ASN A 54 -1.97 4.48 1.06
C ASN A 54 -3.14 5.41 0.74
N TYR A 55 -4.33 4.85 0.62
CA TYR A 55 -5.58 5.60 0.64
C TYR A 55 -6.02 5.83 2.08
N ASN A 56 -6.18 7.10 2.46
CA ASN A 56 -6.67 7.50 3.78
C ASN A 56 -7.29 8.89 3.69
N ASP A 57 -8.28 9.19 4.53
CA ASP A 57 -9.04 10.45 4.51
C ASP A 57 -9.50 10.80 3.08
N TYR A 58 -9.95 9.81 2.30
CA TYR A 58 -10.38 9.99 0.90
C TYR A 58 -9.36 10.74 0.03
N SER A 59 -8.07 10.39 0.18
CA SER A 59 -6.93 11.08 -0.41
C SER A 59 -5.81 10.08 -0.73
N VAL A 60 -4.90 10.47 -1.63
CA VAL A 60 -3.60 9.80 -1.74
C VAL A 60 -2.73 10.25 -0.56
N ARG A 61 -2.53 9.39 0.42
CA ARG A 61 -1.67 9.67 1.57
C ARG A 61 -0.25 9.21 1.26
N LEU A 62 0.68 10.16 1.25
CA LEU A 62 2.12 9.92 1.13
C LEU A 62 2.77 10.14 2.50
N THR A 63 3.46 9.13 2.99
CA THR A 63 4.34 9.28 4.17
C THR A 63 5.78 9.30 3.69
N CYS A 64 6.51 10.38 3.98
CA CYS A 64 7.90 10.57 3.56
C CYS A 64 8.84 10.37 4.75
N PHE A 65 9.82 9.48 4.64
CA PHE A 65 10.95 9.39 5.56
C PHE A 65 12.06 10.29 5.02
N THR A 66 12.37 11.37 5.73
CA THR A 66 13.26 12.43 5.24
C THR A 66 14.60 12.43 5.96
N ASN A 67 15.67 12.75 5.25
CA ASN A 67 16.98 13.07 5.83
C ASN A 67 17.27 14.58 5.83
N ASN A 68 16.44 15.37 5.12
CA ASN A 68 16.53 16.83 5.05
C ASN A 68 15.13 17.42 4.84
N GLU A 69 14.48 17.80 5.94
CA GLU A 69 13.10 18.30 5.94
C GLU A 69 12.91 19.51 5.02
N ARG A 70 13.85 20.46 5.04
CA ARG A 70 13.79 21.68 4.24
C ARG A 70 13.83 21.37 2.74
N LYS A 71 14.75 20.50 2.32
CA LYS A 71 14.88 20.09 0.90
C LYS A 71 13.67 19.28 0.45
N THR A 72 13.18 18.36 1.28
CA THR A 72 11.97 17.59 1.00
C THR A 72 10.76 18.50 0.82
N LYS A 73 10.55 19.44 1.74
CA LYS A 73 9.46 20.43 1.64
C LYS A 73 9.59 21.28 0.37
N GLY A 74 10.78 21.82 0.09
CA GLY A 74 11.01 22.64 -1.10
C GLY A 74 10.73 21.89 -2.41
N THR A 75 11.10 20.62 -2.47
CA THR A 75 10.81 19.76 -3.64
C THR A 75 9.31 19.56 -3.83
N ILE A 76 8.58 19.29 -2.75
CA ILE A 76 7.11 19.13 -2.79
C ILE A 76 6.43 20.45 -3.17
N ASP A 77 6.84 21.58 -2.57
CA ASP A 77 6.27 22.89 -2.87
C ASP A 77 6.48 23.26 -4.36
N ASN A 78 7.67 22.98 -4.91
CA ASN A 78 7.96 23.25 -6.33
C ASN A 78 7.10 22.36 -7.24
N PHE A 79 7.01 21.07 -6.93
CA PHE A 79 6.14 20.15 -7.66
C PHE A 79 4.66 20.59 -7.66
N LEU A 80 4.16 21.09 -6.53
CA LEU A 80 2.78 21.61 -6.44
C LEU A 80 2.58 22.92 -7.22
N LYS A 81 3.60 23.78 -7.31
CA LYS A 81 3.54 25.00 -8.15
C LYS A 81 3.50 24.65 -9.63
N GLU A 82 4.18 23.59 -10.03
CA GLU A 82 4.23 23.12 -11.42
C GLU A 82 3.00 22.30 -11.82
N ASN A 83 2.28 21.72 -10.84
CA ASN A 83 1.12 20.87 -11.08
C ASN A 83 -0.18 21.45 -10.50
N VAL A 84 -0.90 22.20 -11.34
CA VAL A 84 -2.16 22.88 -10.97
C VAL A 84 -3.37 21.96 -10.73
N TYR A 85 -3.26 20.67 -11.06
CA TYR A 85 -4.37 19.71 -10.96
C TYR A 85 -4.47 19.05 -9.59
N ILE A 86 -3.43 19.15 -8.76
CA ILE A 86 -3.37 18.54 -7.43
C ILE A 86 -3.07 19.58 -6.36
N ALA A 87 -3.52 19.30 -5.15
CA ALA A 87 -3.24 20.13 -3.98
C ALA A 87 -3.08 19.27 -2.72
N LEU A 88 -2.44 19.85 -1.71
CA LEU A 88 -2.41 19.28 -0.36
C LEU A 88 -3.70 19.67 0.38
N PHE A 89 -4.55 18.68 0.64
CA PHE A 89 -5.68 18.84 1.55
C PHE A 89 -5.23 18.99 3.01
N LYS A 90 -4.18 18.26 3.38
CA LYS A 90 -3.65 18.20 4.74
C LYS A 90 -2.19 17.79 4.74
N SER A 91 -1.43 18.30 5.71
CA SER A 91 -0.06 17.86 5.97
C SER A 91 0.21 17.77 7.46
N LYS A 92 1.03 16.81 7.87
CA LYS A 92 1.62 16.72 9.22
C LYS A 92 3.12 16.92 9.11
N GLN A 93 3.65 17.80 9.96
CA GLN A 93 5.08 18.10 10.00
C GLN A 93 5.91 16.84 10.31
N PRO A 94 7.11 16.72 9.73
CA PRO A 94 8.00 15.61 10.03
C PRO A 94 8.29 15.51 11.53
N LYS A 95 8.30 14.29 12.05
CA LYS A 95 8.71 14.01 13.43
C LYS A 95 9.45 12.69 13.53
N VAL A 96 10.35 12.59 14.50
CA VAL A 96 10.94 11.30 14.88
C VAL A 96 9.91 10.50 15.67
N GLY A 97 9.84 9.20 15.43
CA GLY A 97 8.91 8.32 16.13
C GLY A 97 8.96 6.88 15.64
N ASN A 98 8.47 5.98 16.49
CA ASN A 98 8.35 4.57 16.21
C ASN A 98 7.02 4.29 15.49
N ILE A 99 7.08 4.01 14.19
CA ILE A 99 5.88 3.65 13.41
C ILE A 99 5.58 2.14 13.44
N ALA A 100 6.44 1.34 14.07
CA ALA A 100 6.31 -0.11 14.20
C ALA A 100 5.78 -0.56 15.57
N GLU A 101 5.41 0.36 16.47
CA GLU A 101 4.99 0.06 17.85
C GLU A 101 3.82 -0.93 17.89
N GLY A 102 2.84 -0.79 16.99
CA GLY A 102 1.72 -1.72 16.84
C GLY A 102 2.02 -2.96 15.99
N TYR A 103 3.24 -3.11 15.47
CA TYR A 103 3.58 -4.14 14.49
C TYR A 103 4.63 -5.13 15.02
N GLY A 104 5.27 -4.91 16.16
CA GLY A 104 6.33 -5.77 16.67
C GLY A 104 7.67 -5.06 16.88
N GLY A 105 7.70 -3.74 16.73
CA GLY A 105 8.69 -2.86 17.36
C GLY A 105 9.96 -2.57 16.55
N ASP A 106 10.34 -3.37 15.55
CA ASP A 106 11.51 -3.05 14.69
C ASP A 106 11.15 -1.99 13.64
N ASN A 107 11.25 -0.73 14.07
CA ASN A 107 10.94 0.45 13.29
C ASN A 107 11.78 0.56 12.01
N SER A 108 13.06 0.20 12.05
CA SER A 108 13.96 0.35 10.90
C SER A 108 13.58 -0.63 9.80
N ARG A 109 13.34 -1.89 10.17
CA ARG A 109 12.90 -2.95 9.27
C ARG A 109 11.53 -2.63 8.71
N PHE A 110 10.60 -2.19 9.56
CA PHE A 110 9.26 -1.82 9.11
C PHE A 110 9.25 -0.65 8.12
N ARG A 111 10.11 0.37 8.31
CA ARG A 111 10.26 1.49 7.37
C ARG A 111 10.82 1.05 6.02
N ARG A 112 11.87 0.23 6.01
CA ARG A 112 12.44 -0.36 4.78
C ARG A 112 11.42 -1.20 4.06
N PHE A 113 10.70 -2.01 4.82
CA PHE A 113 9.59 -2.79 4.32
C PHE A 113 8.52 -1.89 3.64
N LEU A 114 8.02 -0.87 4.35
CA LEU A 114 7.00 0.05 3.84
C LEU A 114 7.44 0.75 2.54
N SER A 115 8.72 1.09 2.45
CA SER A 115 9.31 1.66 1.23
C SER A 115 9.37 0.65 0.09
N ALA A 116 9.86 -0.56 0.36
CA ALA A 116 10.02 -1.60 -0.64
C ALA A 116 8.68 -2.02 -1.26
N TYR A 117 7.65 -2.31 -0.45
CA TYR A 117 6.35 -2.73 -1.01
C TYR A 117 5.68 -1.62 -1.80
N THR A 118 5.84 -0.36 -1.40
CA THR A 118 5.24 0.75 -2.14
C THR A 118 5.81 0.81 -3.55
N GLN A 119 7.12 0.61 -3.70
CA GLN A 119 7.75 0.58 -5.02
C GLN A 119 7.30 -0.65 -5.84
N ILE A 120 7.21 -1.82 -5.22
CA ILE A 120 6.66 -3.02 -5.88
C ILE A 120 5.22 -2.77 -6.34
N GLY A 121 4.36 -2.22 -5.47
CA GLY A 121 2.98 -1.90 -5.80
C GLY A 121 2.86 -0.85 -6.91
N LEU A 122 3.75 0.14 -6.95
CA LEU A 122 3.78 1.14 -8.02
C LEU A 122 4.16 0.51 -9.36
N ASP A 123 5.14 -0.40 -9.38
CA ASP A 123 5.50 -1.14 -10.59
C ASP A 123 4.35 -2.00 -11.10
N LEU A 124 3.64 -2.71 -10.21
CA LEU A 124 2.46 -3.49 -10.58
C LEU A 124 1.36 -2.62 -11.18
N LEU A 125 1.05 -1.48 -10.54
CA LEU A 125 0.08 -0.51 -11.08
C LEU A 125 0.54 0.15 -12.39
N ASN A 126 1.84 0.21 -12.66
CA ASN A 126 2.37 0.71 -13.94
C ASN A 126 2.21 -0.34 -15.05
N TYR A 127 2.31 -1.62 -14.71
CA TYR A 127 2.03 -2.70 -15.65
C TYR A 127 0.54 -2.72 -15.99
N ASP A 128 -0.32 -2.94 -15.00
CA ASP A 128 -1.77 -2.94 -15.19
C ASP A 128 -2.50 -2.78 -13.83
N ASN A 129 -3.35 -1.75 -13.73
CA ASN A 129 -4.12 -1.46 -12.52
C ASN A 129 -5.13 -2.57 -12.21
N LEU A 130 -5.90 -3.02 -13.21
CA LEU A 130 -6.91 -4.05 -13.03
C LEU A 130 -6.27 -5.38 -12.61
N TYR A 131 -5.17 -5.78 -13.25
CA TYR A 131 -4.37 -6.94 -12.85
C TYR A 131 -3.94 -6.85 -11.38
N SER A 132 -3.37 -5.71 -10.98
CA SER A 132 -2.93 -5.47 -9.60
C SER A 132 -4.07 -5.57 -8.60
N ARG A 133 -5.23 -4.97 -8.92
CA ARG A 133 -6.45 -5.05 -8.13
C ARG A 133 -6.92 -6.48 -7.95
N ARG A 134 -6.98 -7.25 -9.04
CA ARG A 134 -7.41 -8.65 -9.03
C ARG A 134 -6.46 -9.52 -8.22
N LEU A 135 -5.15 -9.32 -8.33
CA LEU A 135 -4.14 -10.05 -7.56
C LEU A 135 -4.34 -9.86 -6.05
N VAL A 136 -4.57 -8.62 -5.61
CA VAL A 136 -4.85 -8.31 -4.20
C VAL A 136 -6.22 -8.84 -3.77
N ALA A 137 -7.23 -8.78 -4.63
CA ALA A 137 -8.56 -9.34 -4.34
C ALA A 137 -8.48 -10.86 -4.16
N GLU A 138 -7.76 -11.58 -5.02
CA GLU A 138 -7.57 -13.03 -4.91
C GLU A 138 -6.85 -13.41 -3.62
N TYR A 139 -5.77 -12.69 -3.27
CA TYR A 139 -5.10 -12.89 -2.00
C TYR A 139 -6.09 -12.77 -0.84
N ARG A 140 -6.88 -11.68 -0.84
CA ARG A 140 -7.77 -11.34 0.26
C ARG A 140 -8.98 -12.27 0.38
N LEU A 141 -9.50 -12.76 -0.75
CA LEU A 141 -10.72 -13.57 -0.77
C LEU A 141 -10.43 -15.05 -0.61
N THR A 142 -9.20 -15.49 -0.94
CA THR A 142 -8.88 -16.91 -1.02
C THR A 142 -7.68 -17.26 -0.13
N TYR A 143 -6.50 -16.67 -0.35
CA TYR A 143 -5.28 -17.06 0.36
C TYR A 143 -5.31 -16.70 1.84
N SER A 144 -5.67 -15.45 2.18
CA SER A 144 -5.65 -14.97 3.56
C SER A 144 -6.66 -15.71 4.44
N THR A 145 -7.85 -15.99 3.91
CA THR A 145 -8.92 -16.72 4.62
C THR A 145 -8.49 -18.13 5.01
N GLN A 146 -7.61 -18.73 4.21
CA GLN A 146 -7.05 -20.06 4.42
C GLN A 146 -5.69 -20.04 5.15
N LYS A 147 -5.20 -18.85 5.54
CA LYS A 147 -3.88 -18.66 6.16
C LYS A 147 -2.73 -19.21 5.33
N ILE A 148 -2.88 -19.23 4.01
CA ILE A 148 -1.82 -19.63 3.08
C ILE A 148 -0.88 -18.45 2.92
N SER A 149 0.43 -18.73 2.83
CA SER A 149 1.41 -17.67 2.53
C SER A 149 1.02 -16.93 1.25
N CYS A 150 1.18 -15.61 1.25
CA CYS A 150 0.94 -14.78 0.07
C CYS A 150 1.95 -15.04 -1.07
N LYS A 151 3.10 -15.65 -0.74
CA LYS A 151 4.25 -15.79 -1.64
C LYS A 151 3.91 -16.49 -2.97
N PRO A 152 3.26 -17.67 -3.01
CA PRO A 152 2.96 -18.35 -4.28
C PRO A 152 2.08 -17.54 -5.23
N LEU A 153 1.26 -16.63 -4.69
CA LEU A 153 0.40 -15.75 -5.49
C LEU A 153 1.17 -14.53 -6.02
N PHE A 154 1.94 -13.86 -5.15
CA PHE A 154 2.59 -12.60 -5.49
C PHE A 154 3.96 -12.78 -6.16
N GLU A 155 4.71 -13.84 -5.88
CA GLU A 155 6.07 -14.04 -6.40
C GLU A 155 6.12 -14.05 -7.94
N PRO A 156 5.22 -14.74 -8.66
CA PRO A 156 5.19 -14.66 -10.12
C PRO A 156 4.95 -13.24 -10.63
N ALA A 157 4.03 -12.50 -10.00
CA ALA A 157 3.71 -11.13 -10.38
C ALA A 157 4.87 -10.17 -10.10
N PHE A 158 5.50 -10.27 -8.92
CA PHE A 158 6.63 -9.42 -8.54
C PHE A 158 7.82 -9.66 -9.47
N THR A 159 8.17 -10.93 -9.72
CA THR A 159 9.28 -11.31 -10.60
C THR A 159 9.05 -10.83 -12.04
N LYS A 160 7.83 -10.93 -12.55
CA LYS A 160 7.52 -10.58 -13.94
C LYS A 160 7.34 -9.07 -14.16
N HIS A 161 6.79 -8.36 -13.18
CA HIS A 161 6.28 -6.99 -13.40
C HIS A 161 6.91 -5.92 -12.50
N SER A 162 7.67 -6.27 -11.45
CA SER A 162 8.36 -5.28 -10.62
C SER A 162 9.85 -5.19 -10.92
N LYS A 163 10.24 -4.08 -11.56
CA LYS A 163 11.64 -3.71 -11.76
C LYS A 163 12.35 -3.53 -10.42
N PHE A 164 11.70 -2.90 -9.44
CA PHE A 164 12.27 -2.71 -8.11
C PHE A 164 12.56 -4.05 -7.43
N PHE A 165 11.62 -4.99 -7.44
CA PHE A 165 11.79 -6.30 -6.83
C PHE A 165 12.99 -7.05 -7.42
N ASN A 166 13.12 -7.03 -8.75
CA ASN A 166 14.21 -7.70 -9.47
C ASN A 166 15.60 -7.07 -9.25
N GLN A 167 15.68 -5.89 -8.62
CA GLN A 167 16.94 -5.24 -8.26
C GLN A 167 17.39 -5.53 -6.82
N LEU A 168 16.55 -6.21 -6.04
CA LEU A 168 16.87 -6.57 -4.66
C LEU A 168 17.84 -7.74 -4.60
N ASP A 169 18.72 -7.72 -3.62
CA ASP A 169 19.54 -8.88 -3.28
C ASP A 169 18.69 -10.01 -2.66
N THR A 170 19.23 -11.23 -2.67
CA THR A 170 18.55 -12.42 -2.15
C THR A 170 18.07 -12.25 -0.71
N GLN A 171 18.88 -11.63 0.16
CA GLN A 171 18.53 -11.42 1.56
C GLN A 171 17.33 -10.47 1.69
N SER A 172 17.29 -9.41 0.88
CA SER A 172 16.21 -8.44 0.81
C SER A 172 14.92 -9.07 0.30
N VAL A 173 15.00 -9.93 -0.71
CA VAL A 173 13.84 -10.68 -1.24
C VAL A 173 13.27 -11.61 -0.16
N GLU A 174 14.12 -12.41 0.48
CA GLU A 174 13.71 -13.28 1.59
C GLU A 174 13.09 -12.49 2.74
N GLN A 175 13.68 -11.34 3.07
CA GLN A 175 13.20 -10.48 4.15
C GLN A 175 11.83 -9.89 3.82
N ILE A 176 11.58 -9.47 2.57
CA ILE A 176 10.25 -9.01 2.13
C ILE A 176 9.22 -10.12 2.28
N TRP A 177 9.53 -11.36 1.90
CA TRP A 177 8.60 -12.48 2.08
C TRP A 177 8.35 -12.82 3.55
N LYS A 178 9.40 -12.78 4.38
CA LYS A 178 9.25 -12.91 5.83
C LYS A 178 8.35 -11.81 6.37
N ASP A 179 8.61 -10.56 5.99
CA ASP A 179 7.84 -9.38 6.42
C ASP A 179 6.37 -9.48 6.01
N LEU A 180 6.11 -9.86 4.76
CA LEU A 180 4.76 -10.10 4.23
C LEU A 180 3.99 -11.14 5.05
N ASN A 181 4.67 -12.16 5.58
CA ASN A 181 4.05 -13.21 6.39
C ASN A 181 4.11 -12.91 7.91
N PHE A 182 4.95 -11.98 8.38
CA PHE A 182 5.34 -11.86 9.79
C PHE A 182 4.64 -10.72 10.53
N TRP A 183 4.43 -9.59 9.88
CA TRP A 183 3.95 -8.37 10.53
C TRP A 183 2.42 -8.43 10.78
N HIS A 184 2.06 -9.30 11.72
CA HIS A 184 0.81 -9.30 12.48
C HIS A 184 1.01 -8.44 13.74
N PRO A 185 0.03 -7.61 14.16
CA PRO A 185 0.07 -7.09 15.51
C PRO A 185 0.07 -8.27 16.51
N ILE A 186 1.09 -8.34 17.38
CA ILE A 186 1.11 -9.29 18.49
C ILE A 186 -0.05 -8.91 19.44
N PRO A 187 -1.00 -9.83 19.68
CA PRO A 187 -2.19 -9.57 20.46
C PRO A 187 -1.83 -9.60 21.95
N LYS A 188 -1.86 -8.44 22.60
CA LYS A 188 -2.45 -8.41 23.94
C LYS A 188 -3.98 -8.38 23.89
N GLU A 189 -4.59 -8.38 22.70
CA GLU A 189 -6.04 -8.42 22.54
C GLU A 189 -6.53 -9.32 21.38
N PRO A 190 -7.59 -10.13 21.57
CA PRO A 190 -8.07 -11.14 20.63
C PRO A 190 -8.94 -10.59 19.47
N LYS A 191 -8.77 -9.34 19.05
CA LYS A 191 -9.74 -8.63 18.18
C LYS A 191 -9.21 -8.00 16.88
N CYS A 192 -7.98 -8.23 16.45
CA CYS A 192 -7.47 -7.56 15.24
C CYS A 192 -6.98 -8.52 14.16
N VAL A 193 -7.82 -8.72 13.13
CA VAL A 193 -7.47 -9.32 11.84
C VAL A 193 -7.01 -8.19 10.91
N ALA A 194 -5.78 -7.73 11.07
CA ALA A 194 -5.14 -6.83 10.10
C ALA A 194 -4.00 -7.58 9.42
N ASP A 195 -4.37 -8.30 8.37
CA ASP A 195 -3.48 -8.92 7.39
C ASP A 195 -2.60 -7.84 6.76
N TRP A 196 -1.32 -8.11 6.52
CA TRP A 196 -0.39 -7.13 5.97
C TRP A 196 -0.66 -6.77 4.50
N ALA A 197 -1.46 -7.59 3.81
CA ALA A 197 -2.11 -7.09 2.62
C ALA A 197 -2.93 -5.84 2.88
N HIS A 198 -3.26 -5.44 4.10
CA HIS A 198 -3.83 -4.13 4.42
C HIS A 198 -3.04 -2.97 3.79
N PHE A 199 -1.71 -3.04 3.71
CA PHE A 199 -0.92 -1.96 3.10
C PHE A 199 -1.06 -1.94 1.57
N LEU A 200 -0.89 -3.09 0.92
CA LEU A 200 -1.15 -3.23 -0.52
C LEU A 200 -2.63 -3.02 -0.86
N VAL A 201 -3.58 -3.45 -0.03
CA VAL A 201 -5.02 -3.25 -0.15
C VAL A 201 -5.35 -1.77 -0.03
N ASN A 202 -4.80 -1.06 0.96
CA ASN A 202 -5.05 0.38 1.05
C ASN A 202 -4.46 1.16 -0.12
N MET A 203 -3.45 0.61 -0.81
CA MET A 203 -2.85 1.24 -1.98
C MET A 203 -3.49 0.80 -3.30
N LEU A 204 -3.85 -0.47 -3.43
CA LEU A 204 -4.28 -1.13 -4.66
C LEU A 204 -5.78 -1.39 -4.70
N LEU A 205 -6.48 -1.38 -3.56
CA LEU A 205 -7.93 -1.50 -3.43
C LEU A 205 -8.46 -0.37 -2.50
N PRO A 206 -8.24 0.91 -2.89
CA PRO A 206 -8.58 2.07 -2.07
C PRO A 206 -10.08 2.11 -1.78
N GLY A 207 -10.48 2.12 -0.51
CA GLY A 207 -11.89 2.20 -0.11
C GLY A 207 -12.59 0.85 0.12
N ASP A 208 -12.00 -0.26 -0.32
CA ASP A 208 -12.55 -1.62 -0.14
C ASP A 208 -12.38 -2.16 1.30
N TYR A 209 -11.87 -1.34 2.21
CA TYR A 209 -11.56 -1.70 3.60
C TYR A 209 -12.59 -1.18 4.62
N ILE A 210 -13.32 -0.08 4.36
CA ILE A 210 -13.92 0.70 5.48
C ILE A 210 -15.46 0.72 5.51
N HIS A 211 -16.17 0.42 4.41
CA HIS A 211 -17.61 0.77 4.35
C HIS A 211 -18.60 -0.31 3.89
N ALA A 212 -18.18 -1.53 3.53
CA ALA A 212 -19.14 -2.61 3.38
C ALA A 212 -19.49 -3.18 4.77
N SER A 213 -20.32 -2.46 5.53
CA SER A 213 -20.90 -2.94 6.81
C SER A 213 -21.43 -4.37 6.71
N LYS A 214 -21.96 -4.74 5.53
CA LYS A 214 -22.42 -6.09 5.15
C LYS A 214 -21.37 -7.20 5.22
N PHE A 215 -20.08 -6.86 5.14
CA PHE A 215 -18.97 -7.83 5.20
C PHE A 215 -18.00 -7.55 6.34
N LYS A 216 -18.30 -6.59 7.23
CA LYS A 216 -17.52 -6.33 8.44
C LYS A 216 -17.28 -7.64 9.20
N GLU A 217 -18.34 -8.43 9.35
CA GLU A 217 -18.27 -9.74 9.98
C GLU A 217 -17.30 -10.69 9.28
N LEU A 218 -17.19 -10.69 7.93
CA LEU A 218 -16.21 -11.50 7.16
C LEU A 218 -14.76 -11.15 7.47
N PHE A 219 -14.49 -9.91 7.91
CA PHE A 219 -13.13 -9.41 8.12
C PHE A 219 -12.77 -9.13 9.58
N THR A 220 -13.71 -9.20 10.55
CA THR A 220 -13.45 -8.86 11.96
C THR A 220 -13.50 -10.03 12.96
N ASN A 221 -13.83 -11.26 12.54
CA ASN A 221 -13.91 -12.43 13.45
C ASN A 221 -12.55 -13.16 13.53
N PRO A 222 -11.99 -13.38 14.73
CA PRO A 222 -10.64 -13.93 14.96
C PRO A 222 -10.47 -15.44 14.74
N ASN A 223 -11.54 -16.20 14.47
CA ASN A 223 -11.43 -17.64 14.24
C ASN A 223 -11.01 -17.98 12.80
N PRO A 224 -10.26 -19.09 12.58
CA PRO A 224 -10.08 -19.63 11.23
C PRO A 224 -11.46 -19.95 10.65
N ARG A 225 -11.71 -19.49 9.42
CA ARG A 225 -13.01 -19.62 8.79
C ARG A 225 -12.95 -20.60 7.64
N PRO A 226 -14.10 -21.23 7.31
CA PRO A 226 -14.25 -21.87 6.02
C PRO A 226 -13.97 -20.84 4.89
N PRO A 227 -13.42 -21.30 3.75
CA PRO A 227 -13.23 -20.46 2.57
C PRO A 227 -14.52 -19.70 2.21
N ILE A 228 -14.38 -18.48 1.71
CA ILE A 228 -15.50 -17.72 1.17
C ILE A 228 -16.09 -18.53 0.01
N ILE A 229 -17.38 -18.86 0.07
CA ILE A 229 -18.07 -19.59 -1.00
C ILE A 229 -18.25 -18.70 -2.23
N ASP A 230 -18.30 -19.29 -3.43
CA ASP A 230 -18.31 -18.55 -4.70
C ASP A 230 -19.41 -17.49 -4.79
N SER A 231 -20.61 -17.78 -4.26
CA SER A 231 -21.71 -16.81 -4.25
C SER A 231 -21.41 -15.55 -3.42
N GLN A 232 -20.61 -15.67 -2.35
CA GLN A 232 -20.14 -14.54 -1.56
C GLN A 232 -19.01 -13.80 -2.29
N LYS A 233 -18.11 -14.54 -2.97
CA LYS A 233 -17.06 -13.97 -3.81
C LYS A 233 -17.66 -13.11 -4.93
N GLU A 234 -18.63 -13.63 -5.66
CA GLU A 234 -19.35 -12.90 -6.72
C GLU A 234 -20.08 -11.65 -6.19
N GLN A 235 -20.74 -11.76 -5.04
CA GLN A 235 -21.42 -10.62 -4.44
C GLN A 235 -20.44 -9.51 -4.06
N MET A 236 -19.27 -9.87 -3.51
CA MET A 236 -18.21 -8.92 -3.20
C MET A 236 -17.66 -8.27 -4.46
N LEU A 237 -17.32 -9.05 -5.48
CA LEU A 237 -16.79 -8.54 -6.75
C LEU A 237 -17.75 -7.53 -7.39
N ARG A 238 -19.06 -7.81 -7.41
CA ARG A 238 -20.09 -6.87 -7.88
C ARG A 238 -20.16 -5.60 -7.02
N LEU A 239 -20.10 -5.73 -5.69
CA LEU A 239 -20.20 -4.59 -4.78
C LEU A 239 -18.98 -3.66 -4.84
N PHE A 240 -17.80 -4.19 -5.13
CA PHE A 240 -16.57 -3.41 -5.28
C PHE A 240 -16.31 -2.96 -6.74
N ASN A 241 -17.28 -3.19 -7.63
CA ASN A 241 -17.18 -2.93 -9.07
C ASN A 241 -15.88 -3.52 -9.66
N ILE A 242 -15.51 -4.73 -9.22
CA ILE A 242 -14.37 -5.48 -9.69
C ILE A 242 -14.90 -6.48 -10.72
N ASP A 243 -14.75 -6.15 -12.01
CA ASP A 243 -15.08 -7.07 -13.07
C ASP A 243 -14.00 -8.17 -13.15
N MET A 244 -14.35 -9.39 -12.75
CA MET A 244 -13.53 -10.60 -12.89
C MET A 244 -14.18 -11.50 -13.95
N PRO A 245 -13.50 -11.79 -15.07
CA PRO A 245 -13.97 -12.76 -16.04
C PRO A 245 -14.21 -14.12 -15.38
N ASN A 246 -15.25 -14.84 -15.82
CA ASN A 246 -15.57 -16.18 -15.30
C ASN A 246 -14.44 -17.21 -15.52
N ASN A 247 -13.46 -16.90 -16.38
CA ASN A 247 -12.29 -17.72 -16.69
C ASN A 247 -10.98 -17.13 -16.16
N TRP A 248 -11.04 -16.12 -15.29
CA TRP A 248 -9.83 -15.47 -14.78
C TRP A 248 -9.06 -16.41 -13.86
N SER A 249 -7.78 -16.58 -14.18
CA SER A 249 -6.77 -17.22 -13.35
C SER A 249 -5.60 -16.25 -13.24
N PRO A 250 -4.96 -16.10 -12.06
CA PRO A 250 -3.76 -15.29 -11.93
C PRO A 250 -2.59 -15.81 -12.79
N ASN A 251 -2.70 -17.04 -13.31
CA ASN A 251 -1.70 -17.71 -14.11
C ASN A 251 -2.02 -17.74 -15.62
N ASN A 252 -3.16 -17.18 -16.06
CA ASN A 252 -3.58 -17.15 -17.47
C ASN A 252 -3.33 -15.78 -18.12
#